data_AF-A0AA44Z5W7-F1
#
_entry.id   AF-A0AA44Z5W7-F1
#
_cell.length_a   1.000
_cell.length_b   1.000
_cell.length_c   1.000
_cell.angle_alpha   90.00
_cell.angle_beta   90.00
_cell.angle_gamma   90.00
#
_symmetry.space_group_name_H-M   'P 1'
#
loop_
_entity.id
_entity.type
_entity.pdbx_description
1 polymer ?
#
loop_
_entity_poly.entity_id
_entity_poly.type
_entity_poly.pdbx_seq_one_letter_code
_entity_poly.pdbx_strand_id
1 'polypeptide(L)'
;YLEYTAEDDTWGGSENYAPAVKIERVRVEPKNTVVSNGNGESLVTNTLLFHDAVHSTPVVFKEKSKVIFNGKEMTVSKVSDFYDRSNLHHVEVLIS
;
A
#
# COMPACT_ATOMS: atom_id res chain seq x y z
N TYR A 1 2.57 -6.89 5.49
CA TYR A 1 2.83 -6.15 4.26
C TYR A 1 3.84 -6.94 3.45
N LEU A 2 3.54 -7.23 2.19
CA LEU A 2 4.43 -7.91 1.27
C LEU A 2 4.76 -6.93 0.15
N GLU A 3 5.98 -6.40 0.14
CA GLU A 3 6.43 -5.43 -0.86
C GLU A 3 6.58 -6.11 -2.22
N TYR A 4 6.10 -5.46 -3.28
CA TYR A 4 6.28 -5.95 -4.64
C TYR A 4 7.71 -5.68 -5.15
N THR A 5 8.49 -6.74 -5.39
CA THR A 5 9.93 -6.58 -5.71
C THR A 5 10.20 -6.40 -7.20
N ALA A 6 9.51 -7.11 -8.12
CA ALA A 6 9.43 -6.86 -9.58
C ALA A 6 8.76 -8.06 -10.29
N GLU A 7 8.38 -7.93 -11.56
CA GLU A 7 8.15 -9.11 -12.41
C GLU A 7 9.52 -9.66 -12.80
N ASP A 8 9.90 -10.81 -12.27
CA ASP A 8 11.01 -11.56 -12.82
C ASP A 8 10.58 -12.05 -14.22
N ASP A 9 11.22 -11.53 -15.27
CA ASP A 9 10.98 -11.85 -16.70
C ASP A 9 11.28 -13.33 -17.04
N THR A 10 11.54 -14.15 -16.01
CA THR A 10 11.84 -15.57 -16.15
C THR A 10 10.54 -16.35 -16.10
N TRP A 11 10.21 -16.94 -17.24
CA TRP A 11 9.11 -17.89 -17.46
C TRP A 11 9.11 -19.00 -16.37
N GLY A 12 8.40 -18.77 -15.27
CA GLY A 12 8.28 -19.69 -14.13
C GLY A 12 8.81 -19.22 -12.76
N GLY A 13 9.14 -17.95 -12.56
CA GLY A 13 9.78 -17.44 -11.33
C GLY A 13 8.84 -17.12 -10.16
N SER A 14 9.07 -17.82 -9.04
CA SER A 14 8.47 -17.76 -7.70
C SER A 14 8.03 -16.37 -7.19
N GLU A 15 6.94 -16.37 -6.41
CA GLU A 15 6.38 -15.28 -5.59
C GLU A 15 7.28 -14.04 -5.43
N ASN A 16 7.07 -13.05 -6.31
CA ASN A 16 7.89 -11.83 -6.41
C ASN A 16 7.60 -10.78 -5.31
N TYR A 17 7.48 -11.25 -4.08
CA TYR A 17 7.18 -10.42 -2.94
C TYR A 17 8.26 -10.55 -1.88
N ALA A 18 8.64 -9.40 -1.30
CA ALA A 18 9.51 -9.37 -0.14
C ALA A 18 8.87 -10.12 1.04
N PRO A 19 9.67 -10.60 2.00
CA PRO A 19 9.16 -11.22 3.21
C PRO A 19 8.13 -10.33 3.91
N ALA A 20 7.09 -10.95 4.45
CA ALA A 20 6.00 -10.23 5.08
C ALA A 20 6.49 -9.41 6.28
N VAL A 21 6.40 -8.08 6.17
CA VAL A 21 6.72 -7.13 7.24
C VAL A 21 5.46 -6.84 8.06
N LYS A 22 5.57 -6.94 9.39
CA LYS A 22 4.52 -6.50 10.30
C LYS A 22 4.60 -4.98 10.43
N ILE A 23 3.52 -4.30 10.04
CA ILE A 23 3.39 -2.85 10.24
C ILE A 23 2.50 -2.64 11.46
N GLU A 24 3.01 -1.88 12.42
CA GLU A 24 2.32 -1.56 13.68
C GLU A 24 1.97 -0.08 13.71
N ARG A 25 0.97 0.30 14.51
CA ARG A 25 0.47 1.69 14.64
C ARG A 25 -0.15 2.27 13.36
N VAL A 26 -0.76 1.43 12.54
CA VAL A 26 -1.56 1.87 11.39
C VAL A 26 -2.98 2.21 11.81
N ARG A 27 -3.56 3.26 11.21
CA ARG A 27 -4.99 3.53 11.29
C ARG A 27 -5.62 3.14 9.96
N VAL A 28 -6.68 2.34 10.00
CA VAL A 28 -7.37 1.86 8.81
C VAL A 28 -8.81 2.37 8.83
N GLU A 29 -9.21 3.05 7.76
CA GLU A 29 -10.56 3.58 7.58
C GLU A 29 -11.21 2.95 6.35
N PRO A 30 -12.37 2.29 6.48
CA PRO A 30 -13.11 1.81 5.31
C PRO A 30 -13.64 3.01 4.55
N LYS A 31 -13.23 3.17 3.29
CA LYS A 31 -13.63 4.27 2.42
C LYS A 31 -13.88 3.71 1.03
N ASN A 32 -15.12 3.78 0.57
CA ASN A 32 -15.46 3.45 -0.81
C ASN A 32 -15.10 4.67 -1.68
N THR A 33 -14.00 4.57 -2.41
CA THR A 33 -13.54 5.59 -3.34
C THR A 33 -13.21 4.94 -4.67
N VAL A 34 -13.76 5.52 -5.74
CA VAL A 34 -13.43 5.13 -7.10
C VAL A 34 -12.26 6.00 -7.55
N VAL A 35 -11.10 5.39 -7.79
CA VAL A 35 -9.95 6.07 -8.37
C VAL A 35 -9.92 5.73 -9.85
N SER A 36 -10.17 6.72 -10.70
CA SER A 36 -9.96 6.58 -12.14
C SER A 36 -8.50 6.88 -12.46
N ASN A 37 -7.78 5.92 -13.05
CA ASN A 37 -6.47 6.20 -13.63
C ASN A 37 -6.64 6.85 -15.01
N GLY A 38 -5.59 7.52 -15.53
CA GLY A 38 -5.62 8.20 -16.82
C GLY A 38 -5.81 7.28 -18.04
N ASN A 39 -5.79 5.96 -17.85
CA ASN A 39 -6.06 4.93 -18.88
C ASN A 39 -7.54 4.49 -18.90
N GLY A 40 -8.42 5.08 -18.08
CA GLY A 40 -9.85 4.75 -18.06
C GLY A 40 -10.22 3.56 -17.18
N GLU A 41 -9.26 2.94 -16.49
CA GLU A 41 -9.55 1.96 -15.45
C GLU A 41 -10.02 2.67 -14.18
N SER A 42 -11.23 2.30 -13.74
CA SER A 42 -11.79 2.76 -12.46
C SER A 42 -11.56 1.68 -11.42
N LEU A 43 -10.61 1.91 -10.53
CA LEU A 43 -10.34 1.00 -9.42
C LEU A 43 -11.23 1.37 -8.24
N VAL A 44 -12.07 0.43 -7.81
CA VAL A 44 -12.87 0.60 -6.59
C VAL A 44 -11.99 0.24 -5.40
N THR A 45 -11.47 1.27 -4.74
CA THR A 45 -10.79 1.13 -3.45
C THR A 45 -11.80 1.18 -2.32
N ASN A 46 -11.67 0.24 -1.38
CA ASN A 46 -12.63 0.05 -0.30
C ASN A 46 -12.07 0.48 1.06
N THR A 47 -10.77 0.75 1.16
CA THR A 47 -10.11 1.00 2.43
C THR A 47 -8.92 1.95 2.26
N LEU A 48 -8.79 2.89 3.19
CA LEU A 48 -7.71 3.85 3.29
C LEU A 48 -6.90 3.54 4.56
N LEU A 49 -5.61 3.27 4.39
CA LEU A 49 -4.68 3.04 5.48
C LEU A 49 -3.83 4.30 5.67
N PHE A 50 -3.77 4.78 6.90
CA PHE A 50 -2.91 5.87 7.33
C PHE A 50 -1.74 5.29 8.12
N HIS A 51 -0.53 5.60 7.68
CA HIS A 51 0.72 5.23 8.34
C HIS A 51 1.49 6.48 8.72
N ASP A 52 1.69 6.70 10.03
CA ASP A 52 2.52 7.80 10.53
C ASP A 52 4.00 7.42 10.36
N ALA A 53 4.71 8.13 9.50
CA ALA A 53 6.12 7.86 9.18
C ALA A 53 7.11 8.44 10.22
N VAL A 54 6.65 9.28 11.14
CA VAL A 54 7.49 9.99 12.12
C VAL A 54 7.67 9.14 13.39
N HIS A 55 6.60 8.50 13.84
CA HIS A 55 6.61 7.71 15.09
C HIS A 55 6.53 6.20 14.88
N SER A 56 6.40 5.75 13.63
CA SER A 56 6.29 4.32 13.29
C SER A 56 7.47 3.86 12.46
N THR A 57 7.58 2.55 12.27
CA THR A 57 8.62 1.93 11.45
C THR A 57 8.64 2.58 10.06
N PRO A 58 9.80 3.04 9.56
CA PRO A 58 9.90 3.58 8.21
C PRO A 58 9.61 2.45 7.22
N VAL A 59 8.42 2.50 6.62
CA VAL A 59 7.98 1.55 5.60
C VAL A 59 7.56 2.36 4.39
N VAL A 60 8.20 2.08 3.26
CA VAL A 60 7.83 2.66 1.98
C VAL A 60 6.79 1.75 1.35
N PHE A 61 5.57 2.24 1.20
CA PHE A 61 4.55 1.49 0.49
C PHE A 61 4.76 1.63 -1.01
N LYS A 62 4.64 0.51 -1.72
CA LYS A 62 4.72 0.47 -3.18
C LYS A 62 3.40 -0.02 -3.77
N GLU A 63 2.96 0.63 -4.84
CA GLU A 63 1.80 0.16 -5.62
C GLU A 63 2.02 -1.29 -6.10
N LYS A 64 0.94 -2.06 -6.24
CA LYS A 64 0.94 -3.53 -6.49
C LYS A 64 1.40 -4.42 -5.32
N SER A 65 1.89 -3.83 -4.22
CA SER A 65 2.21 -4.60 -3.00
C SER A 65 0.95 -5.17 -2.34
N LYS A 66 1.10 -6.17 -1.48
CA LYS A 66 -0.02 -6.77 -0.74
C LYS A 66 0.00 -6.39 0.75
N VAL A 67 -1.17 -6.16 1.32
CA VAL A 67 -1.39 -5.92 2.74
C VAL A 67 -2.33 -6.97 3.26
N ILE A 68 -1.91 -7.69 4.30
CA ILE A 68 -2.77 -8.64 5.02
C ILE A 68 -3.29 -7.91 6.25
N PHE A 69 -4.59 -7.63 6.30
CA PHE A 69 -5.25 -7.01 7.44
C PHE A 69 -6.38 -7.92 7.91
N ASN A 70 -6.35 -8.28 9.20
CA ASN A 70 -7.36 -9.16 9.80
C ASN A 70 -7.57 -10.49 9.03
N GLY A 71 -6.49 -11.07 8.50
CA GLY A 71 -6.53 -12.29 7.68
C GLY A 71 -7.06 -12.10 6.25
N LYS A 72 -7.43 -10.88 5.86
CA LYS A 72 -7.83 -10.54 4.49
C LYS A 72 -6.65 -9.94 3.74
N GLU A 73 -6.32 -10.53 2.60
CA GLU A 73 -5.37 -9.95 1.65
C GLU A 73 -6.04 -8.82 0.87
N MET A 74 -5.37 -7.67 0.82
CA MET A 74 -5.74 -6.50 0.04
C MET A 74 -4.53 -6.03 -0.76
N THR A 75 -4.78 -5.42 -1.90
CA THR A 75 -3.71 -4.93 -2.78
C THR A 75 -3.56 -3.42 -2.63
N VAL A 76 -2.33 -2.93 -2.60
CA VAL A 76 -2.01 -1.51 -2.61
C VAL A 76 -2.28 -0.96 -4.00
N SER A 77 -3.36 -0.19 -4.08
CA SER A 77 -3.83 0.45 -5.30
C SER A 77 -3.07 1.73 -5.59
N LYS A 78 -2.85 2.55 -4.55
CA LYS A 78 -2.24 3.86 -4.66
C LYS A 78 -1.59 4.26 -3.34
N VAL A 79 -0.47 4.95 -3.42
CA VAL A 79 0.26 5.49 -2.27
C VAL A 79 0.36 7.00 -2.44
N SER A 80 0.04 7.75 -1.39
CA SER A 80 0.13 9.21 -1.35
C SER A 80 0.93 9.64 -0.12
N ASP A 81 2.08 10.27 -0.34
CA ASP A 81 2.94 10.78 0.73
C ASP A 81 2.54 12.22 1.11
N PHE A 82 2.26 12.44 2.40
CA PHE A 82 1.90 13.76 2.92
C PHE A 82 3.02 14.32 3.80
N TYR A 83 3.57 15.44 3.36
CA TYR A 83 4.67 16.14 4.04
C TYR A 83 4.15 17.34 4.83
N ASP A 84 4.61 17.52 6.07
CA ASP A 84 4.45 18.78 6.82
C ASP A 84 5.75 19.58 6.77
N ARG A 85 5.73 20.73 6.07
CA ARG A 85 6.78 21.76 5.85
C ARG A 85 8.18 21.29 5.39
N SER A 86 8.69 20.14 5.82
CA SER A 86 9.90 19.45 5.33
C SER A 86 9.96 17.95 5.72
N ASN A 87 9.10 17.45 6.61
CA ASN A 87 9.15 16.06 7.08
C ASN A 87 7.92 15.29 6.61
N LEU A 88 8.09 14.01 6.25
CA LEU A 88 6.98 13.11 5.95
C LEU A 88 6.13 12.94 7.22
N HIS A 89 4.92 13.49 7.22
CA HIS A 89 4.06 13.50 8.40
C HIS A 89 3.24 12.21 8.49
N HIS A 90 2.70 11.76 7.36
CA HIS A 90 2.05 10.46 7.23
C HIS A 90 1.97 10.03 5.77
N VAL A 91 1.69 8.76 5.55
CA VAL A 91 1.44 8.15 4.25
C VAL A 91 0.00 7.65 4.24
N GLU A 92 -0.72 7.99 3.17
CA GLU A 92 -2.02 7.44 2.86
C GLU A 92 -1.88 6.33 1.81
N VAL A 93 -2.40 5.15 2.12
CA VAL A 93 -2.31 3.96 1.29
C VAL A 93 -3.71 3.48 1.00
N LEU A 94 -4.12 3.61 -0.26
CA LEU A 94 -5.39 3.08 -0.72
C LEU A 94 -5.24 1.59 -1.03
N ILE A 95 -6.11 0.78 -0.42
CA ILE A 95 -6.11 -0.67 -0.56
C ILE A 95 -7.49 -1.17 -1.00
N SER A 96 -7.48 -2.16 -1.90
CA SER A 96 -8.67 -2.79 -2.48
C SER A 96 -8.63 -4.31 -2.33
#